data_AF-A0A8J9X1J7-F1
#
_entry.id   AF-A0A8J9X1J7-F1
#
_cell.length_a   1.000
_cell.length_b   1.000
_cell.length_c   1.000
_cell.angle_alpha   90.00
_cell.angle_beta   90.00
_cell.angle_gamma   90.00
#
_symmetry.space_group_name_H-M   'P 1'
#
loop_
_entity.id
_entity.type
_entity.pdbx_description
1 polymer ?
#
loop_
_entity_poly.entity_id
_entity_poly.type
_entity_poly.pdbx_seq_one_letter_code
_entity_poly.pdbx_strand_id
1 'polypeptide(L)'
;MTIHSRNFYFQEDASCSSTVTAEPQKRRKRKISFRPQQDQVFTIPHIDDLSEAEVADVWYGRTDYDTMKHSFIPIIRKMTKGEKVDETNRETTRGLEFRTRQGAIRRQHNKLEAISAVLDEQELQHNMGMRDDEKLRKVYLSCSLHCSDAAYQLGIQDENYIIEMLRTDDRSTAELSSLQLTAKKKRGVKIRTRSLVEDLKNLALSRRA
;
A
#
# COMPACT_ATOMS: atom_id res chain seq x y z
N MET A 1 8.63 29.10 -27.17
CA MET A 1 8.10 28.27 -26.07
C MET A 1 7.70 26.92 -26.65
N THR A 2 8.60 25.95 -26.55
CA THR A 2 8.55 24.70 -27.32
C THR A 2 7.82 23.64 -26.51
N ILE A 3 6.53 23.43 -26.79
CA ILE A 3 5.72 22.36 -26.21
C ILE A 3 6.24 21.04 -26.75
N HIS A 4 6.91 20.26 -25.91
CA HIS A 4 7.32 18.90 -26.24
C HIS A 4 6.13 17.95 -26.03
N SER A 5 5.34 17.77 -27.08
CA SER A 5 4.35 16.71 -27.17
C SER A 5 5.05 15.35 -27.19
N ARG A 6 5.09 14.65 -26.05
CA ARG A 6 5.51 13.25 -25.98
C ARG A 6 4.37 12.37 -26.51
N ASN A 7 4.44 12.02 -27.78
CA ASN A 7 3.64 10.95 -28.36
C ASN A 7 4.05 9.63 -27.69
N PHE A 8 3.15 9.06 -26.89
CA PHE A 8 3.24 7.68 -26.44
C PHE A 8 2.80 6.77 -27.58
N TYR A 9 3.76 6.33 -28.40
CA TYR A 9 3.54 5.26 -29.37
C TYR A 9 3.59 3.93 -28.62
N PHE A 10 2.43 3.27 -28.52
CA PHE A 10 2.33 1.88 -28.11
C PHE A 10 2.80 1.01 -29.28
N GLN A 11 3.96 0.39 -29.15
CA GLN A 11 4.58 -0.41 -30.21
C GLN A 11 4.02 -1.84 -30.17
N GLU A 12 3.02 -2.11 -31.02
CA GLU A 12 2.58 -3.46 -31.35
C GLU A 12 3.51 -4.08 -32.39
N ASP A 13 4.63 -4.65 -31.96
CA ASP A 13 5.46 -5.48 -32.85
C ASP A 13 5.80 -6.80 -32.15
N ALA A 14 4.85 -7.72 -32.17
CA ALA A 14 5.13 -9.14 -31.93
C ALA A 14 4.43 -10.00 -32.99
N SER A 15 4.65 -9.69 -34.26
CA SER A 15 4.40 -10.61 -35.38
C SER A 15 5.69 -11.36 -35.70
N CYS A 16 5.86 -12.55 -35.13
CA CYS A 16 6.98 -13.44 -35.44
C CYS A 16 6.51 -14.51 -36.43
N SER A 17 6.65 -14.23 -37.72
CA SER A 17 6.60 -15.25 -38.77
C SER A 17 7.85 -15.16 -39.61
N SER A 18 8.77 -16.09 -39.41
CA SER A 18 9.87 -16.36 -40.33
C SER A 18 10.25 -17.83 -40.23
N THR A 19 9.74 -18.63 -41.18
CA THR A 19 10.19 -20.00 -41.42
C THR A 19 11.53 -19.96 -42.13
N VAL A 20 12.61 -20.01 -41.36
CA VAL A 20 13.93 -20.40 -41.85
C VAL A 20 14.12 -21.87 -41.48
N THR A 21 14.13 -22.73 -42.50
CA THR A 21 14.41 -24.16 -42.40
C THR A 21 15.87 -24.36 -42.01
N ALA A 22 16.12 -24.55 -40.72
CA ALA A 22 17.39 -25.00 -40.17
C ALA A 22 17.19 -26.38 -39.51
N GLU A 23 18.11 -27.31 -39.76
CA GLU A 23 18.09 -28.68 -39.23
C GLU A 23 17.90 -28.74 -37.70
N PRO A 24 17.24 -29.79 -37.17
CA PRO A 24 16.86 -29.85 -35.77
C PRO A 24 18.07 -30.10 -34.87
N GLN A 25 18.76 -29.02 -34.48
CA GLN A 25 19.69 -29.08 -33.35
C GLN A 25 18.89 -29.47 -32.10
N LYS A 26 19.28 -30.56 -31.43
CA LYS A 26 18.69 -31.02 -30.16
C LYS A 26 18.72 -29.87 -29.14
N ARG A 27 17.62 -29.12 -29.06
CA ARG A 27 17.47 -28.02 -28.10
C ARG A 27 17.58 -28.61 -26.70
N ARG A 28 18.59 -28.14 -25.94
CA ARG A 28 18.69 -28.48 -24.51
C ARG A 28 17.38 -28.08 -23.86
N LYS A 29 16.66 -29.05 -23.29
CA LYS A 29 15.41 -28.79 -22.58
C LYS A 29 15.71 -27.80 -21.45
N ARG A 30 15.08 -26.62 -21.50
CA ARG A 30 15.17 -25.65 -20.41
C ARG A 30 14.62 -26.33 -19.15
N LYS A 31 15.38 -26.26 -18.05
CA LYS A 31 14.94 -26.72 -16.73
C LYS A 31 14.69 -25.48 -15.88
N ILE A 32 13.49 -25.36 -15.34
CA ILE A 32 13.16 -24.37 -14.32
C ILE A 32 13.55 -25.00 -12.98
N SER A 33 14.36 -24.31 -12.20
CA SER A 33 14.75 -24.72 -10.86
C SER A 33 14.69 -23.53 -9.93
N PHE A 34 14.05 -23.70 -8.78
CA PHE A 34 14.09 -22.74 -7.68
C PHE A 34 15.38 -22.93 -6.88
N ARG A 35 15.91 -21.85 -6.31
CA ARG A 35 17.11 -21.88 -5.47
C ARG A 35 16.69 -22.09 -4.02
N PRO A 36 16.87 -23.30 -3.44
CA PRO A 36 16.28 -23.64 -2.14
C PRO A 36 16.77 -22.76 -0.98
N GLN A 37 17.97 -22.18 -1.08
CA GLN A 37 18.50 -21.25 -0.08
C GLN A 37 17.99 -19.81 -0.19
N GLN A 38 17.39 -19.41 -1.31
CA GLN A 38 17.00 -18.02 -1.59
C GLN A 38 15.49 -17.86 -1.79
N ASP A 39 14.84 -18.89 -2.33
CA ASP A 39 13.42 -18.87 -2.66
C ASP A 39 12.64 -19.62 -1.58
N GLN A 40 11.78 -18.91 -0.84
CA GLN A 40 10.79 -19.55 0.03
C GLN A 40 9.57 -19.95 -0.79
N VAL A 41 9.26 -21.25 -0.78
CA VAL A 41 8.05 -21.78 -1.40
C VAL A 41 7.05 -22.08 -0.28
N PHE A 42 5.88 -21.45 -0.36
CA PHE A 42 4.77 -21.69 0.56
C PHE A 42 3.71 -22.52 -0.16
N THR A 43 3.26 -23.60 0.47
CA THR A 43 2.09 -24.34 -0.02
C THR A 43 0.86 -23.68 0.59
N ILE A 44 -0.02 -23.17 -0.26
CA ILE A 44 -1.30 -22.61 0.18
C ILE A 44 -2.30 -23.77 0.25
N PRO A 45 -2.87 -24.09 1.42
CA PRO A 45 -3.86 -25.15 1.54
C PRO A 45 -5.10 -24.84 0.69
N HIS A 46 -5.73 -25.89 0.14
CA HIS A 46 -6.99 -25.73 -0.57
C HIS A 46 -8.11 -25.40 0.42
N ILE A 47 -9.14 -24.66 -0.02
CA ILE A 47 -10.24 -24.26 0.88
C ILE A 47 -10.99 -25.46 1.48
N ASP A 48 -11.08 -26.56 0.72
CA ASP A 48 -11.73 -27.80 1.17
C ASP A 48 -10.91 -28.55 2.25
N ASP A 49 -9.62 -28.24 2.39
CA ASP A 49 -8.74 -28.81 3.41
C ASP A 49 -8.77 -27.99 4.72
N LEU A 50 -9.46 -26.85 4.73
CA LEU A 50 -9.62 -25.99 5.89
C LEU A 50 -10.88 -26.36 6.67
N SER A 51 -10.79 -26.36 8.00
CA SER A 51 -11.98 -26.45 8.84
C SER A 51 -12.86 -25.21 8.71
N GLU A 52 -14.16 -25.32 8.99
CA GLU A 52 -15.08 -24.18 8.94
C GLU A 52 -14.63 -23.00 9.82
N ALA A 53 -13.99 -23.30 10.96
CA ALA A 53 -13.42 -22.29 11.85
C ALA A 53 -12.23 -21.55 11.21
N GLU A 54 -11.36 -22.28 10.50
CA GLU A 54 -10.24 -21.68 9.76
C GLU A 54 -10.73 -20.89 8.55
N VAL A 55 -11.74 -21.38 7.82
CA VAL A 55 -12.36 -20.64 6.72
C VAL A 55 -12.94 -19.31 7.21
N ALA A 56 -13.58 -19.32 8.39
CA ALA A 56 -14.13 -18.11 9.01
C ALA A 56 -13.04 -17.13 9.48
N ASP A 57 -11.86 -17.61 9.87
CA ASP A 57 -10.73 -16.77 10.31
C ASP A 57 -9.89 -16.25 9.13
N VAL A 58 -9.87 -16.97 8.00
CA VAL A 58 -9.13 -16.60 6.80
C VAL A 58 -9.75 -15.37 6.12
N TRP A 59 -11.07 -15.23 6.16
CA TRP A 59 -11.80 -14.16 5.47
C TRP A 59 -12.45 -13.20 6.45
N TYR A 60 -12.36 -11.91 6.16
CA TYR A 60 -13.06 -10.90 6.94
C TYR A 60 -14.57 -11.14 6.93
N GLY A 61 -15.12 -11.34 8.12
CA GLY A 61 -16.53 -11.46 8.37
C GLY A 61 -17.22 -10.12 8.50
N ARG A 62 -18.54 -10.16 8.67
CA ARG A 62 -19.34 -8.94 8.85
C ARG A 62 -18.89 -8.11 10.04
N THR A 63 -18.55 -8.77 11.14
CA THR A 63 -18.05 -8.17 12.38
C THR A 63 -16.74 -7.41 12.16
N ASP A 64 -15.85 -7.93 11.32
CA ASP A 64 -14.57 -7.27 11.01
C ASP A 64 -14.78 -6.01 10.20
N TYR A 65 -15.66 -6.08 9.18
CA TYR A 65 -16.06 -4.89 8.42
C TYR A 65 -16.71 -3.83 9.30
N ASP A 66 -17.58 -4.22 10.22
CA ASP A 66 -18.18 -3.28 11.15
C ASP A 66 -17.10 -2.70 12.08
N THR A 67 -16.17 -3.50 12.59
CA THR A 67 -15.05 -3.03 13.43
C THR A 67 -14.16 -2.04 12.70
N MET A 68 -13.76 -2.36 11.46
CA MET A 68 -13.02 -1.44 10.59
C MET A 68 -13.80 -0.16 10.35
N LYS A 69 -15.11 -0.25 10.10
CA LYS A 69 -15.95 0.92 9.90
C LYS A 69 -15.99 1.81 11.13
N HIS A 70 -16.14 1.24 12.31
CA HIS A 70 -16.17 2.00 13.55
C HIS A 70 -14.80 2.64 13.85
N SER A 71 -13.69 2.01 13.46
CA SER A 71 -12.35 2.55 13.72
C SER A 71 -12.05 3.84 12.94
N PHE A 72 -12.55 3.97 11.70
CA PHE A 72 -12.28 5.17 10.89
C PHE A 72 -13.34 6.28 11.00
N ILE A 73 -14.50 6.04 11.62
CA ILE A 73 -15.54 7.07 11.83
C ILE A 73 -15.00 8.31 12.59
N PRO A 74 -14.25 8.15 13.71
CA PRO A 74 -13.68 9.30 14.41
C PRO A 74 -12.75 10.14 13.52
N ILE A 75 -11.95 9.48 12.68
CA ILE A 75 -11.02 10.14 11.75
C ILE A 75 -11.80 10.95 10.71
N ILE A 76 -12.85 10.36 10.11
CA ILE A 76 -13.72 11.08 9.17
C ILE A 76 -14.36 12.30 9.83
N ARG A 77 -14.76 12.21 11.10
CA ARG A 77 -15.31 13.34 11.85
C ARG A 77 -14.27 14.45 12.04
N LYS A 78 -13.02 14.10 12.40
CA LYS A 78 -11.90 15.07 12.47
C LYS A 78 -11.68 15.75 11.11
N MET A 79 -11.56 14.96 10.04
CA MET A 79 -11.40 15.48 8.67
C MET A 79 -12.53 16.43 8.25
N THR A 80 -13.79 16.09 8.59
CA THR A 80 -14.96 16.89 8.23
C THR A 80 -14.98 18.23 8.97
N LYS A 81 -14.44 18.27 10.20
CA LYS A 81 -14.30 19.50 10.99
C LYS A 81 -13.05 20.32 10.64
N GLY A 82 -12.16 19.79 9.81
CA GLY A 82 -10.85 20.40 9.55
C GLY A 82 -9.87 20.29 10.72
N GLU A 83 -10.12 19.37 11.66
CA GLU A 83 -9.19 19.08 12.74
C GLU A 83 -7.99 18.31 12.19
N LYS A 84 -6.80 18.59 12.72
CA LYS A 84 -5.57 17.88 12.35
C LYS A 84 -5.68 16.42 12.78
N VAL A 85 -5.37 15.51 11.86
CA VAL A 85 -5.22 14.07 12.14
C VAL A 85 -3.73 13.80 12.38
N ASP A 86 -3.42 13.01 13.40
CA ASP A 86 -2.04 12.82 13.86
C ASP A 86 -1.20 11.90 12.95
N GLU A 87 -1.82 11.24 11.96
CA GLU A 87 -1.17 10.34 10.99
C GLU A 87 -0.23 9.32 11.67
N THR A 88 -0.79 8.52 12.58
CA THR A 88 -0.08 7.47 13.34
C THR A 88 -0.51 6.08 12.85
N ASN A 89 0.11 5.01 13.37
CA ASN A 89 -0.32 3.63 13.09
C ASN A 89 -1.79 3.33 13.41
N ARG A 90 -2.48 4.21 14.16
CA ARG A 90 -3.90 4.06 14.52
C ARG A 90 -4.83 5.00 13.77
N GLU A 91 -4.31 6.09 13.21
CA GLU A 91 -5.11 7.10 12.52
C GLU A 91 -4.44 7.47 11.22
N THR A 92 -5.14 7.31 10.10
CA THR A 92 -4.69 7.81 8.81
C THR A 92 -5.85 8.39 8.01
N THR A 93 -5.58 9.45 7.27
CA THR A 93 -6.55 10.04 6.33
C THR A 93 -6.55 9.37 4.96
N ARG A 94 -5.53 8.57 4.65
CA ARG A 94 -5.43 7.86 3.37
C ARG A 94 -6.58 6.88 3.17
N GLY A 95 -7.16 6.89 1.99
CA GLY A 95 -8.32 6.07 1.63
C GLY A 95 -9.64 6.55 2.24
N LEU A 96 -9.64 7.65 3.01
CA LEU A 96 -10.83 8.26 3.60
C LEU A 96 -11.25 9.57 2.91
N GLU A 97 -10.54 10.01 1.88
CA GLU A 97 -10.72 11.28 1.17
C GLU A 97 -12.15 11.39 0.62
N PHE A 98 -12.67 10.30 0.08
CA PHE A 98 -14.04 10.18 -0.46
C PHE A 98 -15.07 9.65 0.53
N ARG A 99 -14.67 9.41 1.79
CA ARG A 99 -15.60 9.03 2.88
C ARG A 99 -16.18 10.25 3.59
N THR A 100 -15.62 11.44 3.37
CA THR A 100 -16.22 12.71 3.76
C THR A 100 -17.41 13.06 2.86
N ARG A 101 -18.35 13.89 3.34
CA ARG A 101 -19.48 14.36 2.52
C ARG A 101 -19.01 15.09 1.25
N GLN A 102 -18.03 15.99 1.40
CA GLN A 102 -17.48 16.73 0.27
C GLN A 102 -16.75 15.83 -0.73
N GLY A 103 -15.95 14.88 -0.24
CA GLY A 103 -15.31 13.87 -1.07
C GLY A 103 -16.33 13.04 -1.84
N ALA A 104 -17.35 12.51 -1.16
CA ALA A 104 -18.41 11.73 -1.79
C ALA A 104 -19.14 12.51 -2.89
N ILE A 105 -19.49 13.77 -2.64
CA ILE A 105 -20.10 14.66 -3.64
C ILE A 105 -19.18 14.86 -4.84
N ARG A 106 -17.90 15.19 -4.62
CA ARG A 106 -16.93 15.37 -5.71
C ARG A 106 -16.78 14.12 -6.57
N ARG A 107 -16.66 12.94 -5.96
CA ARG A 107 -16.58 11.66 -6.68
C ARG A 107 -17.84 11.41 -7.51
N GLN A 108 -19.01 11.64 -6.93
CA GLN A 108 -20.28 11.45 -7.62
C GLN A 108 -20.43 12.42 -8.79
N HIS A 109 -20.08 13.70 -8.58
CA HIS A 109 -20.10 14.72 -9.62
C HIS A 109 -19.23 14.34 -10.81
N ASN A 110 -17.94 14.08 -10.58
CA ASN A 110 -17.01 13.71 -11.65
C ASN A 110 -17.47 12.48 -12.43
N LYS A 111 -18.05 11.49 -11.73
CA LYS A 111 -18.60 10.29 -12.37
C LYS A 111 -19.80 10.62 -13.26
N LEU A 112 -20.77 11.38 -12.74
CA LEU A 112 -21.98 11.71 -13.48
C LEU A 112 -21.70 12.64 -14.65
N GLU A 113 -20.80 13.61 -14.48
CA GLU A 113 -20.35 14.52 -15.53
C GLU A 113 -19.74 13.75 -16.70
N ALA A 114 -18.84 12.80 -16.42
CA ALA A 114 -18.23 11.97 -17.47
C ALA A 114 -19.23 11.06 -18.18
N ILE A 115 -20.20 10.49 -17.44
CA ILE A 115 -21.27 9.70 -18.03
C ILE A 115 -22.15 10.57 -18.93
N SER A 116 -22.59 11.73 -18.43
CA SER A 116 -23.44 12.67 -19.19
C SER A 116 -22.78 13.08 -20.49
N ALA A 117 -21.52 13.51 -20.42
CA ALA A 117 -20.80 13.98 -21.60
C ALA A 117 -20.69 12.91 -22.70
N VAL A 118 -20.46 11.65 -22.32
CA VAL A 118 -20.43 10.53 -23.28
C VAL A 118 -21.81 10.23 -23.84
N LEU A 119 -22.86 10.22 -23.01
CA LEU A 119 -24.23 9.95 -23.48
C LEU A 119 -24.73 11.05 -24.42
N ASP A 120 -24.44 12.32 -24.11
CA ASP A 120 -24.81 13.46 -24.96
C ASP A 120 -24.14 13.37 -26.34
N GLU A 121 -22.86 12.98 -26.39
CA GLU A 121 -22.15 12.75 -27.67
C GLU A 121 -22.67 11.52 -28.40
N GLN A 122 -23.03 10.43 -27.71
CA GLN A 122 -23.65 9.25 -28.34
C GLN A 122 -24.99 9.58 -28.98
N GLU A 123 -25.83 10.36 -28.31
CA GLU A 123 -27.11 10.81 -28.84
C GLU A 123 -26.93 11.70 -30.08
N LEU A 124 -25.95 12.62 -30.04
CA LEU A 124 -25.58 13.44 -31.19
C LEU A 124 -25.16 12.59 -32.40
N GLN A 125 -24.27 11.62 -32.19
CA GLN A 125 -23.79 10.73 -33.24
C GLN A 125 -24.92 9.87 -33.82
N HIS A 126 -25.80 9.35 -32.96
CA HIS A 126 -26.97 8.57 -33.38
C HIS A 126 -27.89 9.40 -34.28
N ASN A 127 -28.22 10.63 -33.88
CA ASN A 127 -29.09 11.52 -34.64
C ASN A 127 -28.49 11.95 -36.00
N MET A 128 -27.16 11.95 -36.10
CA MET A 128 -26.43 12.24 -37.34
C MET A 128 -26.12 10.99 -38.18
N GLY A 129 -26.46 9.79 -37.71
CA GLY A 129 -26.12 8.52 -38.37
C GLY A 129 -24.60 8.26 -38.43
N MET A 130 -23.84 8.82 -37.49
CA MET A 130 -22.38 8.71 -37.42
C MET A 130 -21.94 7.73 -36.32
N ARG A 131 -20.68 7.32 -36.38
CA ARG A 131 -19.99 6.60 -35.31
C ARG A 131 -18.53 7.04 -35.27
N ASP A 132 -18.17 7.78 -34.23
CA ASP A 132 -16.81 8.29 -34.01
C ASP A 132 -16.39 8.02 -32.56
N ASP A 133 -15.70 6.90 -32.37
CA ASP A 133 -15.21 6.47 -31.06
C ASP A 133 -14.11 7.42 -30.53
N GLU A 134 -13.36 8.07 -31.41
CA GLU A 134 -12.30 9.02 -31.04
C GLU A 134 -12.89 10.32 -30.49
N LYS A 135 -14.05 10.73 -30.99
CA LYS A 135 -14.82 11.85 -30.45
C LYS A 135 -15.37 11.53 -29.05
N LEU A 136 -15.91 10.34 -28.83
CA LEU A 136 -16.34 9.88 -27.50
C LEU A 136 -15.19 9.91 -26.49
N ARG A 137 -14.00 9.40 -26.90
CA ARG A 137 -12.78 9.45 -26.08
C ARG A 137 -12.41 10.88 -25.71
N LYS A 138 -12.41 11.81 -26.66
CA LYS A 138 -12.08 13.22 -26.42
C LYS A 138 -13.03 13.88 -25.43
N VAL A 139 -14.33 13.63 -25.57
CA VAL A 139 -15.35 14.19 -24.66
C VAL A 139 -15.16 13.62 -23.25
N TYR A 140 -14.98 12.32 -23.09
CA TYR A 140 -14.68 11.71 -21.79
C TYR A 140 -13.41 12.29 -21.15
N LEU A 141 -12.32 12.40 -21.92
CA LEU A 141 -11.06 12.94 -21.40
C LEU A 141 -11.21 14.40 -20.94
N SER A 142 -12.01 15.20 -21.65
CA SER A 142 -12.22 16.61 -21.30
C SER A 142 -12.74 16.81 -19.87
N CYS A 143 -13.51 15.85 -19.35
CA CYS A 143 -14.05 15.87 -17.99
C CYS A 143 -13.35 14.91 -17.01
N SER A 144 -12.37 14.10 -17.44
CA SER A 144 -11.69 13.14 -16.56
C SER A 144 -10.22 13.43 -16.31
N LEU A 145 -9.60 14.33 -17.09
CA LEU A 145 -8.16 14.62 -17.00
C LEU A 145 -7.76 15.10 -15.60
N HIS A 146 -8.55 15.98 -14.97
CA HIS A 146 -8.26 16.46 -13.62
C HIS A 146 -8.29 15.33 -12.57
N CYS A 147 -9.10 14.30 -12.79
CA CYS A 147 -9.13 13.13 -11.91
C CYS A 147 -7.84 12.31 -12.05
N SER A 148 -7.33 12.17 -13.28
CA SER A 148 -6.04 11.52 -13.54
C SER A 148 -4.89 12.30 -12.90
N ASP A 149 -4.87 13.63 -13.06
CA ASP A 149 -3.86 14.48 -12.45
C ASP A 149 -3.90 14.41 -10.92
N ALA A 150 -5.11 14.46 -10.33
CA ALA A 150 -5.28 14.32 -8.89
C ALA A 150 -4.76 12.97 -8.37
N ALA A 151 -5.01 11.88 -9.09
CA ALA A 151 -4.50 10.56 -8.74
C ALA A 151 -2.97 10.50 -8.84
N TYR A 152 -2.39 11.11 -9.87
CA TYR A 152 -0.93 11.19 -10.03
C TYR A 152 -0.27 11.99 -8.90
N GLN A 153 -0.82 13.15 -8.55
CA GLN A 153 -0.33 13.96 -7.44
C GLN A 153 -0.44 13.23 -6.10
N LEU A 154 -1.54 12.50 -5.87
CA LEU A 154 -1.70 11.67 -4.68
C LEU A 154 -0.62 10.57 -4.63
N GLY A 155 -0.33 9.92 -5.76
CA GLY A 155 0.74 8.93 -5.85
C GLY A 155 2.13 9.48 -5.49
N ILE A 156 2.45 10.70 -5.95
CA ILE A 156 3.71 11.38 -5.56
C ILE A 156 3.75 11.65 -4.04
N GLN A 157 2.63 12.08 -3.46
CA GLN A 157 2.54 12.31 -2.02
C GLN A 157 2.74 11.02 -1.22
N ASP A 158 2.14 9.92 -1.70
CA ASP A 158 2.31 8.60 -1.10
C ASP A 158 3.76 8.13 -1.19
N GLU A 159 4.40 8.25 -2.35
CA GLU A 159 5.81 7.92 -2.53
C GLU A 159 6.71 8.70 -1.56
N ASN A 160 6.54 10.03 -1.52
CA ASN A 160 7.35 10.89 -0.65
C ASN A 160 7.18 10.55 0.83
N TYR A 161 5.95 10.24 1.26
CA TYR A 161 5.71 9.83 2.64
C TYR A 161 6.43 8.53 3.00
N ILE A 162 6.40 7.53 2.12
CA ILE A 162 7.10 6.26 2.37
C ILE A 162 8.60 6.47 2.41
N ILE A 163 9.16 7.29 1.50
CA ILE A 163 10.57 7.65 1.52
C ILE A 163 10.95 8.33 2.85
N GLU A 164 10.10 9.21 3.36
CA GLU A 164 10.33 9.88 4.63
C GLU A 164 10.29 8.90 5.82
N MET A 165 9.29 8.02 5.88
CA MET A 165 9.20 6.99 6.91
C MET A 165 10.45 6.10 6.96
N LEU A 166 10.89 5.59 5.80
CA LEU A 166 12.08 4.73 5.73
C LEU A 166 13.33 5.46 6.24
N ARG A 167 13.48 6.74 5.92
CA ARG A 167 14.59 7.57 6.42
C ARG A 167 14.53 7.82 7.93
N THR A 168 13.33 7.89 8.52
CA THR A 168 13.19 8.05 9.98
C THR A 168 13.45 6.75 10.72
N ASP A 169 13.09 5.61 10.15
CA ASP A 169 13.38 4.28 10.74
C ASP A 169 14.88 3.95 10.70
N ASP A 170 15.57 4.29 9.62
CA ASP A 170 17.03 4.15 9.54
C ASP A 170 17.76 5.04 10.58
N ARG A 171 17.20 6.22 10.88
CA ARG A 171 17.76 7.11 11.91
C ARG A 171 17.47 6.63 13.32
N SER A 172 16.24 6.16 13.61
CA SER A 172 15.89 5.64 14.93
C SER A 172 16.66 4.37 15.28
N THR A 173 16.89 3.49 14.29
CA THR A 173 17.73 2.29 14.45
C THR A 173 19.20 2.64 14.66
N ALA A 174 19.73 3.64 13.93
CA ALA A 174 21.10 4.14 14.13
C ALA A 174 21.28 4.85 15.50
N GLU A 175 20.29 5.59 15.97
CA GLU A 175 20.27 6.23 17.29
C GLU A 175 20.21 5.19 18.43
N LEU A 176 19.37 4.16 18.31
CA LEU A 176 19.34 3.04 19.26
C LEU A 176 20.68 2.28 19.28
N SER A 177 21.29 2.06 18.11
CA SER A 177 22.60 1.40 18.00
C SER A 177 23.73 2.23 18.63
N SER A 178 23.74 3.55 18.41
CA SER A 178 24.75 4.45 18.99
C SER A 178 24.56 4.63 20.52
N LEU A 179 23.33 4.65 21.03
CA LEU A 179 23.05 4.62 22.47
C LEU A 179 23.50 3.30 23.12
N GLN A 180 23.34 2.16 22.45
CA GLN A 180 23.85 0.88 22.95
C GLN A 180 25.39 0.83 22.97
N LEU A 181 26.07 1.46 22.01
CA LEU A 181 27.53 1.57 21.97
C LEU A 181 28.06 2.45 23.12
N THR A 182 27.39 3.56 23.44
CA THR A 182 27.76 4.43 24.58
C THR A 182 27.47 3.78 25.94
N ALA A 183 26.41 2.97 26.05
CA ALA A 183 26.10 2.18 27.25
C ALA A 183 27.11 1.03 27.48
N LYS A 184 27.61 0.40 26.41
CA LYS A 184 28.67 -0.62 26.51
C LYS A 184 30.02 -0.03 26.93
N LYS A 185 30.32 1.23 26.57
CA LYS A 185 31.58 1.92 26.95
C LYS A 185 31.68 2.29 28.44
N LYS A 186 30.56 2.29 29.19
CA LYS A 186 30.55 2.54 30.65
C LYS A 186 30.69 1.28 31.52
N ARG A 187 31.06 0.11 30.97
CA ARG A 187 31.40 -1.08 31.77
C ARG A 187 32.87 -1.06 32.19
N GLY A 188 33.19 -0.09 33.03
CA GLY A 188 34.50 0.09 33.65
C GLY A 188 34.39 0.62 35.08
N VAL A 189 33.30 0.31 35.79
CA VAL A 189 33.20 0.54 37.24
C VAL A 189 32.77 -0.77 37.87
N LYS A 190 33.67 -1.36 38.66
CA LYS A 190 33.37 -2.50 39.53
C LYS A 190 32.35 -2.05 40.57
N ILE A 191 31.06 -2.23 40.28
CA ILE A 191 30.04 -2.22 41.32
C ILE A 191 30.14 -3.58 42.01
N ARG A 192 30.61 -3.59 43.27
CA ARG A 192 30.42 -4.73 44.17
C ARG A 192 28.91 -4.88 44.36
N THR A 193 28.29 -5.83 43.67
CA THR A 193 26.90 -6.21 43.93
C THR A 193 26.88 -6.93 45.28
N ARG A 194 26.37 -6.26 46.31
CA ARG A 194 25.98 -6.88 47.57
C ARG A 194 24.72 -7.71 47.28
N SER A 195 24.81 -9.01 47.53
CA SER A 195 23.72 -9.96 47.29
C SER A 195 22.60 -9.73 48.31
N LEU A 196 21.36 -9.49 47.82
CA LEU A 196 20.15 -9.42 48.67
C LEU A 196 19.86 -10.73 49.41
N VAL A 197 20.45 -11.84 48.95
CA VAL A 197 20.33 -13.15 49.60
C VAL A 197 21.18 -13.24 50.86
N GLU A 198 22.32 -12.52 50.92
CA GLU A 198 23.16 -12.44 52.12
C GLU A 198 22.52 -11.55 53.20
N ASP A 199 21.81 -10.49 52.83
CA ASP A 199 21.17 -9.59 53.79
C ASP A 199 19.94 -10.23 54.46
N LEU A 200 19.19 -11.08 53.75
CA LEU A 200 18.07 -11.84 54.32
C LEU A 200 18.51 -12.97 55.28
N LYS A 201 19.66 -13.60 55.02
CA LYS A 201 20.23 -14.63 55.91
C LYS A 201 20.73 -14.02 57.23
N ASN A 202 21.32 -12.83 57.18
CA ASN A 202 21.83 -12.15 58.37
C ASN A 202 20.69 -11.57 59.24
N LEU A 203 19.57 -11.15 58.64
CA LEU A 203 18.39 -10.70 59.39
C LEU A 203 17.66 -11.86 60.11
N ALA A 204 17.70 -13.07 59.54
CA ALA A 204 17.11 -14.26 60.16
C ALA A 204 17.95 -14.80 61.34
N LEU A 205 19.27 -14.60 61.32
CA LEU A 205 20.18 -15.02 62.40
C LEU A 205 20.19 -14.05 63.58
N SER A 206 19.92 -12.76 63.36
CA SER A 206 19.83 -11.76 64.45
C SER A 206 18.53 -11.84 65.26
N ARG A 207 17.50 -12.55 64.80
CA ARG A 207 16.22 -12.73 65.52
C ARG A 207 16.17 -14.00 66.37
N ARG A 208 17.29 -14.71 66.52
CA ARG A 208 17.42 -15.96 67.30
C ARG A 208 18.50 -15.92 68.39
N ALA A 209 18.95 -14.72 68.77
CA ALA A 209 19.76 -14.49 69.97
C ALA A 209 18.97 -13.65 70.97
#